data_AF-A0A371SL11-F1
#
_entry.id   AF-A0A371SL11-F1
#
_cell.length_a   1.000
_cell.length_b   1.000
_cell.length_c   1.000
_cell.angle_alpha   90.00
_cell.angle_beta   90.00
_cell.angle_gamma   90.00
#
_symmetry.space_group_name_H-M   'P 1'
#
loop_
_entity.id
_entity.type
_entity.pdbx_description
1 polymer ?
#
loop_
_entity_poly.entity_id
_entity_poly.type
_entity_poly.pdbx_seq_one_letter_code
_entity_poly.pdbx_strand_id
1 'polypeptide(L)'
;MVKGIVHYDVGQQVDVFLFIKSSTKGIASNGKPFLTLLFQDKSGEIEAKLWDATPEDEVNYAAQKMVRLAGEINSYRGRNQLKIRNIRPVTDLDGVTISDFLEVAPVPQDEMASKITQYIFEMKNSNIQRITRHLLKKHQAAFYEYPAATKNHHEFVSGLAYHVVSMLDLAKAIATLYPSLDTDLLYAGIILHDLGKVTELSGPISTTYTMEGNLLGHISIMVNEVGQAAKELGIEGEEVTVLQHVILSHHGKAEWGSPKPPMIKEAEILHYIDNLDAKMNMLDRALERVKPGEFTERVFALDNRSFYKPTFHK
;
A
#
# COMPACT_ATOMS: atom_id res chain seq x y z
N MET A 1 -2.86 16.80 20.64
CA MET A 1 -2.63 15.55 19.87
C MET A 1 -1.65 14.70 20.65
N VAL A 2 -1.90 13.40 20.78
CA VAL A 2 -0.92 12.46 21.36
C VAL A 2 0.23 12.34 20.36
N LYS A 3 1.47 12.41 20.84
CA LYS A 3 2.67 12.23 20.02
C LYS A 3 2.66 10.80 19.45
N GLY A 4 2.79 10.65 18.13
CA GLY A 4 2.81 9.34 17.46
C GLY A 4 4.06 8.53 17.80
N ILE A 5 3.94 7.19 17.76
CA ILE A 5 4.96 6.26 18.26
C ILE A 5 6.33 6.43 17.61
N VAL A 6 6.39 6.77 16.32
CA VAL A 6 7.68 6.92 15.62
C VAL A 6 8.41 8.22 15.96
N HIS A 7 7.72 9.17 16.58
CA HIS A 7 8.30 10.47 16.92
C HIS A 7 8.98 10.48 18.30
N TYR A 8 8.84 9.42 19.09
CA TYR A 8 9.51 9.31 20.38
C TYR A 8 11.00 9.03 20.22
N ASP A 9 11.81 9.74 20.99
CA ASP A 9 13.26 9.59 21.00
C ASP A 9 13.68 8.44 21.91
N VAL A 10 14.87 7.88 21.65
CA VAL A 10 15.48 6.85 22.51
C VAL A 10 15.58 7.34 23.95
N GLY A 11 15.16 6.50 24.90
CA GLY A 11 15.09 6.78 26.34
C GLY A 11 13.77 7.41 26.81
N GLN A 12 12.86 7.78 25.89
CA GLN A 12 11.55 8.31 26.28
C GLN A 12 10.62 7.18 26.76
N GLN A 13 9.92 7.45 27.88
CA GLN A 13 8.84 6.60 28.36
C GLN A 13 7.56 6.88 27.54
N VAL A 14 6.80 5.83 27.28
CA VAL A 14 5.53 5.89 26.55
C VAL A 14 4.42 5.19 27.34
N ASP A 15 3.19 5.70 27.24
CA ASP A 15 1.94 5.03 27.64
C ASP A 15 0.92 5.37 26.57
N VAL A 16 0.72 4.46 25.62
CA VAL A 16 0.00 4.69 24.38
C VAL A 16 -0.88 3.50 24.02
N PHE A 17 -1.89 3.77 23.20
CA PHE A 17 -2.64 2.71 22.53
C PHE A 17 -1.98 2.40 21.19
N LEU A 18 -1.91 1.12 20.82
CA LEU A 18 -1.30 0.65 19.59
C LEU A 18 -2.10 -0.53 19.02
N PHE A 19 -2.05 -0.69 17.70
CA PHE A 19 -2.58 -1.84 16.99
C PHE A 19 -1.49 -2.89 16.75
N ILE A 20 -1.79 -4.17 16.92
CA ILE A 20 -0.87 -5.28 16.62
C ILE A 20 -1.00 -5.62 15.15
N LYS A 21 -0.08 -5.11 14.33
CA LYS A 21 -0.02 -5.41 12.90
C LYS A 21 0.33 -6.87 12.65
N SER A 22 1.33 -7.39 13.37
CA SER A 22 1.71 -8.81 13.33
C SER A 22 2.22 -9.31 14.68
N SER A 23 2.09 -10.62 14.89
CA SER A 23 2.56 -11.33 16.07
C SER A 23 3.20 -12.63 15.64
N THR A 24 4.48 -12.83 15.96
CA THR A 24 5.24 -14.03 15.57
C THR A 24 5.86 -14.67 16.80
N LYS A 25 5.52 -15.94 17.04
CA LYS A 25 6.11 -16.74 18.11
C LYS A 25 7.53 -17.15 17.76
N GLY A 26 8.43 -16.98 18.71
CA GLY A 26 9.81 -17.45 18.66
C GLY A 26 10.20 -18.18 19.94
N ILE A 27 11.33 -18.88 19.89
CA ILE A 27 11.98 -19.50 21.05
C ILE A 27 13.33 -18.81 21.24
N ALA A 28 13.56 -18.27 22.44
CA ALA A 28 14.80 -17.60 22.79
C ALA A 28 15.94 -18.63 23.01
N SER A 29 17.19 -18.17 23.04
CA SER A 29 18.37 -19.03 23.24
C SER A 29 18.35 -19.78 24.59
N ASN A 30 17.59 -19.27 25.56
CA ASN A 30 17.35 -19.92 26.86
C ASN A 30 16.18 -20.94 26.83
N GLY A 31 15.61 -21.23 25.66
CA GLY A 31 14.50 -22.16 25.48
C GLY A 31 13.11 -21.60 25.80
N LYS A 32 13.01 -20.37 26.31
CA LYS A 32 11.71 -19.77 26.66
C LYS A 32 11.02 -19.17 25.42
N PRO A 33 9.68 -19.29 25.32
CA PRO A 33 8.92 -18.64 24.26
C PRO A 33 8.90 -17.12 24.39
N PHE A 34 8.82 -16.43 23.26
CA PHE A 34 8.60 -14.99 23.18
C PHE A 34 7.74 -14.65 21.96
N LEU A 35 7.09 -13.49 21.98
CA LEU A 35 6.43 -12.92 20.81
C LEU A 35 7.27 -11.75 20.27
N THR A 36 7.49 -11.75 18.97
CA THR A 36 7.87 -10.53 18.24
C THR A 36 6.58 -9.86 17.79
N LEU A 37 6.32 -8.67 18.32
CA LEU A 37 5.13 -7.89 18.04
C LEU A 37 5.53 -6.68 17.20
N LEU A 38 4.83 -6.49 16.08
CA LEU A 38 4.92 -5.26 15.29
C LEU A 38 3.70 -4.41 15.62
N PHE A 39 3.92 -3.31 16.32
CA PHE A 39 2.88 -2.37 16.68
C PHE A 39 2.76 -1.25 15.64
N GLN A 40 1.56 -0.69 15.51
CA GLN A 40 1.26 0.41 14.60
C GLN A 40 0.36 1.46 15.25
N ASP A 41 0.62 2.72 14.92
CA ASP A 41 -0.36 3.81 14.95
C ASP A 41 -0.30 4.60 13.62
N LYS A 42 -1.03 5.72 13.53
CA LYS A 42 -1.04 6.59 12.32
C LYS A 42 0.32 7.17 11.94
N SER A 43 1.27 7.24 12.86
CA SER A 43 2.61 7.77 12.60
C SER A 43 3.57 6.70 12.05
N GLY A 44 3.27 5.43 12.27
CA GLY A 44 4.01 4.32 11.70
C GLY A 44 4.12 3.12 12.63
N GLU A 45 5.21 2.36 12.48
CA GLU A 45 5.38 1.06 13.10
C GLU A 45 6.57 1.03 14.06
N ILE A 46 6.46 0.21 15.11
CA ILE A 46 7.57 -0.09 16.02
C ILE A 46 7.56 -1.57 16.41
N GLU A 47 8.74 -2.19 16.39
CA GLU A 47 8.91 -3.58 16.83
C GLU A 47 9.14 -3.64 18.35
N ALA A 48 8.55 -4.66 18.98
CA ALA A 48 8.78 -5.01 20.37
C ALA A 48 8.92 -6.52 20.56
N LYS A 49 9.54 -6.92 21.67
CA LYS A 49 9.57 -8.32 22.11
C LYS A 49 8.87 -8.48 23.44
N LEU A 50 7.86 -9.35 23.46
CA LEU A 50 7.23 -9.82 24.69
C LEU A 50 7.90 -11.15 25.09
N TRP A 51 8.77 -11.08 26.08
CA TRP A 51 9.52 -12.24 26.58
C TRP A 51 8.67 -13.09 27.52
N ASP A 52 9.05 -14.35 27.66
CA ASP A 52 8.41 -15.32 28.55
C ASP A 52 6.90 -15.48 28.26
N ALA A 53 6.53 -15.43 26.97
CA ALA A 53 5.15 -15.40 26.52
C ALA A 53 4.41 -16.72 26.84
N THR A 54 3.21 -16.59 27.39
CA THR A 54 2.32 -17.71 27.70
C THR A 54 1.39 -18.04 26.52
N PRO A 55 0.75 -19.23 26.51
CA PRO A 55 -0.29 -19.52 25.50
C PRO A 55 -1.46 -18.52 25.52
N GLU A 56 -1.75 -17.91 26.67
CA GLU A 56 -2.77 -16.87 26.77
C GLU A 56 -2.33 -15.57 26.09
N ASP A 57 -1.05 -15.21 26.24
CA ASP A 57 -0.45 -14.05 25.55
C ASP A 57 -0.50 -14.22 24.02
N GLU A 58 -0.33 -15.45 23.50
CA GLU A 58 -0.46 -15.74 22.07
C GLU A 58 -1.86 -15.39 21.53
N VAL A 59 -2.90 -15.59 22.34
CA VAL A 59 -4.29 -15.28 21.98
C VAL A 59 -4.59 -13.79 22.18
N ASN A 60 -4.18 -13.24 23.32
CA ASN A 60 -4.44 -11.85 23.70
C ASN A 60 -3.69 -10.84 22.81
N TYR A 61 -2.51 -11.22 22.33
CA TYR A 61 -1.64 -10.39 21.50
C TYR A 61 -1.45 -10.97 20.09
N ALA A 62 -2.50 -11.61 19.56
CA ALA A 62 -2.59 -11.98 18.17
C ALA A 62 -2.65 -10.72 17.26
N ALA A 63 -2.39 -10.91 15.96
CA ALA A 63 -2.57 -9.85 14.97
C ALA A 63 -4.02 -9.33 14.99
N GLN A 64 -4.19 -8.07 14.58
CA GLN A 64 -5.48 -7.36 14.56
C GLN A 64 -6.09 -7.03 15.93
N LYS A 65 -5.35 -7.22 17.02
CA LYS A 65 -5.75 -6.77 18.37
C LYS A 65 -5.24 -5.35 18.65
N MET A 66 -5.98 -4.62 19.47
CA MET A 66 -5.58 -3.31 19.99
C MET A 66 -5.13 -3.47 21.44
N VAL A 67 -4.05 -2.79 21.82
CA VAL A 67 -3.48 -2.86 23.16
C VAL A 67 -3.20 -1.46 23.71
N ARG A 68 -3.25 -1.34 25.02
CA ARG A 68 -2.58 -0.25 25.73
C ARG A 68 -1.23 -0.73 26.23
N LEU A 69 -0.19 0.03 25.95
CA LEU A 69 1.17 -0.34 26.24
C LEU A 69 1.91 0.79 26.95
N ALA A 70 2.56 0.46 28.06
CA ALA A 70 3.53 1.31 28.71
C ALA A 70 4.95 0.72 28.59
N GLY A 71 5.94 1.55 28.26
CA GLY A 71 7.28 1.09 27.95
C GLY A 71 8.28 2.22 27.71
N GLU A 72 9.41 1.87 27.11
CA GLU A 72 10.50 2.80 26.80
C GLU A 72 11.04 2.55 25.38
N ILE A 73 11.33 3.62 24.65
CA ILE A 73 12.00 3.52 23.35
C ILE A 73 13.47 3.21 23.54
N ASN A 74 13.93 2.08 23.00
CA ASN A 74 15.32 1.68 22.96
C ASN A 74 15.84 1.67 21.53
N SER A 75 17.16 1.69 21.36
CA SER A 75 17.80 1.43 20.07
C SER A 75 18.51 0.08 20.11
N TYR A 76 18.27 -0.76 19.10
CA TYR A 76 18.98 -2.01 18.90
C TYR A 76 19.48 -2.09 17.45
N ARG A 77 20.81 -2.18 17.29
CA ARG A 77 21.48 -2.19 15.98
C ARG A 77 21.07 -1.03 15.06
N GLY A 78 20.90 0.15 15.66
CA GLY A 78 20.51 1.37 14.95
C GLY A 78 19.01 1.54 14.72
N ARG A 79 18.18 0.53 15.02
CA ARG A 79 16.72 0.60 14.89
C ARG A 79 16.04 0.84 16.22
N ASN A 80 15.03 1.70 16.23
CA ASN A 80 14.19 1.89 17.41
C ASN A 80 13.35 0.63 17.66
N GLN A 81 13.33 0.19 18.92
CA GLN A 81 12.49 -0.89 19.42
C GLN A 81 11.81 -0.44 20.71
N LEU A 82 10.60 -0.92 20.93
CA LEU A 82 9.83 -0.63 22.12
C LEU A 82 10.08 -1.72 23.16
N LYS A 83 10.66 -1.33 24.31
CA LYS A 83 10.79 -2.21 25.47
C LYS A 83 9.51 -2.16 26.29
N ILE A 84 8.77 -3.27 26.28
CA ILE A 84 7.49 -3.40 26.98
C ILE A 84 7.74 -3.46 28.49
N ARG A 85 7.08 -2.57 29.26
CA ARG A 85 7.01 -2.64 30.72
C ARG A 85 5.66 -3.21 31.17
N ASN A 86 4.59 -2.78 30.53
CA ASN A 86 3.23 -3.28 30.75
C ASN A 86 2.46 -3.26 29.44
N ILE A 87 1.62 -4.27 29.22
CA ILE A 87 0.75 -4.38 28.05
C ILE A 87 -0.56 -5.01 28.49
N ARG A 88 -1.68 -4.53 27.94
CA ARG A 88 -2.99 -5.17 28.08
C ARG A 88 -3.85 -5.00 26.84
N PRO A 89 -4.80 -5.89 26.57
CA PRO A 89 -5.83 -5.66 25.57
C PRO A 89 -6.64 -4.38 25.85
N VAL A 90 -7.05 -3.72 24.78
CA VAL A 90 -8.07 -2.66 24.81
C VAL A 90 -9.42 -3.25 25.17
N THR A 91 -10.21 -2.48 25.90
CA THR A 91 -11.60 -2.77 26.27
C THR A 91 -12.51 -1.65 25.79
N ASP A 92 -13.83 -1.88 25.75
CA ASP A 92 -14.80 -0.85 25.33
C ASP A 92 -14.71 0.44 26.17
N LEU A 93 -14.27 0.32 27.43
CA LEU A 93 -14.07 1.46 28.34
C LEU A 93 -12.93 2.39 27.91
N ASP A 94 -12.03 1.95 27.04
CA ASP A 94 -10.93 2.77 26.53
C ASP A 94 -11.36 3.73 25.42
N GLY A 95 -12.52 3.49 24.78
CA GLY A 95 -13.09 4.39 23.78
C GLY A 95 -12.26 4.56 22.49
N VAL A 96 -11.38 3.61 22.18
CA VAL A 96 -10.54 3.63 20.96
C VAL A 96 -11.08 2.68 19.90
N THR A 97 -10.89 3.05 18.64
CA THR A 97 -11.33 2.29 17.47
C THR A 97 -10.14 1.94 16.57
N ILE A 98 -10.29 0.93 15.72
CA ILE A 98 -9.22 0.53 14.82
C ILE A 98 -8.76 1.67 13.89
N SER A 99 -9.70 2.53 13.45
CA SER A 99 -9.43 3.72 12.63
C SER A 99 -8.52 4.76 13.30
N ASP A 100 -8.32 4.69 14.62
CA ASP A 100 -7.39 5.56 15.33
C ASP A 100 -5.92 5.16 15.10
N PHE A 101 -5.68 3.94 14.65
CA PHE A 101 -4.33 3.36 14.48
C PHE A 101 -3.94 3.12 13.02
N LEU A 102 -4.92 3.06 12.12
CA LEU A 102 -4.66 2.81 10.71
C LEU A 102 -4.29 4.11 10.01
N GLU A 103 -3.16 4.05 9.31
CA GLU A 103 -2.85 5.02 8.28
C GLU A 103 -3.87 4.85 7.15
N VAL A 104 -4.39 5.97 6.65
CA VAL A 104 -5.39 6.05 5.58
C VAL A 104 -4.91 7.02 4.51
N ALA A 105 -5.45 6.91 3.30
CA ALA A 105 -5.21 7.87 2.24
C ALA A 105 -5.49 9.32 2.72
N PRO A 106 -4.68 10.30 2.30
CA PRO A 106 -4.86 11.70 2.68
C PRO A 106 -6.08 12.35 2.01
N VAL A 107 -6.69 11.67 1.04
CA VAL A 107 -7.88 12.11 0.30
C VAL A 107 -9.07 11.24 0.68
N PRO A 108 -10.25 11.81 0.99
CA PRO A 108 -11.46 11.05 1.26
C PRO A 108 -11.89 10.13 0.11
N GLN A 109 -12.49 8.98 0.45
CA GLN A 109 -12.91 7.97 -0.54
C GLN A 109 -13.93 8.51 -1.55
N ASP A 110 -14.86 9.37 -1.12
CA ASP A 110 -15.86 9.99 -1.99
C ASP A 110 -15.24 10.97 -2.99
N GLU A 111 -14.23 11.73 -2.58
CA GLU A 111 -13.46 12.59 -3.48
C GLU A 111 -12.67 11.76 -4.49
N MET A 112 -11.98 10.70 -4.05
CA MET A 112 -11.28 9.78 -4.95
C MET A 112 -12.23 9.14 -5.96
N ALA A 113 -13.40 8.67 -5.51
CA ALA A 113 -14.40 8.07 -6.36
C ALA A 113 -14.96 9.07 -7.39
N SER A 114 -15.18 10.33 -6.99
CA SER A 114 -15.59 11.40 -7.89
C SER A 114 -14.55 11.66 -8.98
N LYS A 115 -13.27 11.80 -8.60
CA LYS A 115 -12.17 11.98 -9.55
C LYS A 115 -12.06 10.84 -10.56
N ILE A 116 -12.02 9.59 -10.09
CA ILE A 116 -11.92 8.42 -10.99
C ILE A 116 -13.11 8.37 -11.94
N THR A 117 -14.31 8.65 -11.43
CA THR A 117 -15.53 8.71 -12.25
C THR A 117 -15.45 9.79 -13.33
N GLN A 118 -14.87 10.96 -13.00
CA GLN A 118 -14.64 12.02 -13.98
C GLN A 118 -13.70 11.55 -15.10
N TYR A 119 -12.57 10.94 -14.78
CA TYR A 119 -11.64 10.40 -15.78
C TYR A 119 -12.31 9.34 -16.67
N ILE A 120 -13.17 8.50 -16.11
CA ILE A 120 -13.95 7.53 -16.89
C ILE A 120 -14.88 8.23 -17.88
N PHE A 121 -15.55 9.32 -17.48
CA PHE A 121 -16.43 10.08 -18.37
C PHE A 121 -15.70 10.91 -19.43
N GLU A 122 -14.42 11.23 -19.22
CA GLU A 122 -13.59 11.88 -20.24
C GLU A 122 -13.23 10.93 -21.40
N MET A 123 -13.30 9.60 -21.20
CA MET A 123 -13.03 8.59 -22.23
C MET A 123 -14.07 8.59 -23.35
N LYS A 124 -13.62 8.44 -24.60
CA LYS A 124 -14.45 8.45 -25.82
C LYS A 124 -14.66 7.06 -26.42
N ASN A 125 -13.69 6.15 -26.28
CA ASN A 125 -13.79 4.77 -26.72
C ASN A 125 -14.79 4.01 -25.83
N SER A 126 -15.97 3.72 -26.38
CA SER A 126 -17.06 3.09 -25.64
C SER A 126 -16.74 1.68 -25.14
N ASN A 127 -15.91 0.92 -25.87
CA ASN A 127 -15.56 -0.45 -25.48
C ASN A 127 -14.64 -0.44 -24.26
N ILE A 128 -13.57 0.36 -24.31
CA ILE A 128 -12.62 0.54 -23.20
C ILE A 128 -13.32 1.13 -21.97
N GLN A 129 -14.15 2.16 -22.15
CA GLN A 129 -14.91 2.76 -21.05
C GLN A 129 -15.86 1.76 -20.39
N ARG A 130 -16.58 0.94 -21.17
CA ARG A 130 -17.51 -0.07 -20.65
C ARG A 130 -16.79 -1.15 -19.84
N ILE A 131 -15.66 -1.67 -20.34
CA ILE A 131 -14.84 -2.66 -19.61
C ILE A 131 -14.33 -2.06 -18.30
N THR A 132 -13.77 -0.85 -18.35
CA THR A 132 -13.23 -0.15 -17.17
C THR A 132 -14.29 0.05 -16.10
N ARG A 133 -15.46 0.60 -16.48
CA ARG A 133 -16.56 0.85 -15.55
C ARG A 133 -17.15 -0.45 -14.98
N HIS A 134 -17.25 -1.50 -15.80
CA HIS A 134 -17.76 -2.81 -15.36
C HIS A 134 -16.88 -3.41 -14.26
N LEU A 135 -15.57 -3.45 -14.50
CA LEU A 135 -14.59 -4.00 -13.56
C LEU A 135 -14.48 -3.16 -12.28
N LEU A 136 -14.41 -1.83 -12.41
CA LEU A 136 -14.40 -0.95 -11.24
C LEU A 136 -15.65 -1.14 -10.39
N LYS A 137 -16.83 -1.25 -11.02
CA LYS A 137 -18.09 -1.51 -10.31
C LYS A 137 -18.10 -2.88 -9.63
N LYS A 138 -17.61 -3.93 -10.31
CA LYS A 138 -17.52 -5.29 -9.77
C LYS A 138 -16.69 -5.35 -8.49
N HIS A 139 -15.61 -4.58 -8.41
CA HIS A 139 -14.66 -4.59 -7.30
C HIS A 139 -14.73 -3.33 -6.41
N GLN A 140 -15.78 -2.52 -6.53
CA GLN A 140 -15.83 -1.15 -6.02
C GLN A 140 -15.48 -1.03 -4.53
N ALA A 141 -16.14 -1.81 -3.67
CA ALA A 141 -15.93 -1.72 -2.22
C ALA A 141 -14.47 -2.03 -1.85
N ALA A 142 -13.94 -3.15 -2.35
CA ALA A 142 -12.56 -3.55 -2.09
C ALA A 142 -11.55 -2.55 -2.67
N PHE A 143 -11.78 -2.05 -3.89
CA PHE A 143 -10.86 -1.11 -4.55
C PHE A 143 -10.62 0.17 -3.73
N TYR A 144 -11.66 0.72 -3.09
CA TYR A 144 -11.53 1.93 -2.27
C TYR A 144 -10.99 1.66 -0.86
N GLU A 145 -10.93 0.41 -0.40
CA GLU A 145 -10.45 0.09 0.94
C GLU A 145 -9.03 -0.48 0.96
N TYR A 146 -8.64 -1.21 -0.10
CA TYR A 146 -7.40 -1.98 -0.13
C TYR A 146 -6.14 -1.08 -0.22
N PRO A 147 -5.00 -1.53 0.34
CA PRO A 147 -3.71 -0.91 0.10
C PRO A 147 -3.22 -1.21 -1.31
N ALA A 148 -2.31 -0.37 -1.84
CA ALA A 148 -1.67 -0.66 -3.11
C ALA A 148 -0.51 -1.66 -2.97
N ALA A 149 0.05 -1.83 -1.78
CA ALA A 149 1.10 -2.82 -1.57
C ALA A 149 1.06 -3.40 -0.15
N THR A 150 1.71 -4.55 0.05
CA THR A 150 1.92 -5.09 1.39
C THR A 150 2.93 -4.27 2.20
N LYS A 151 3.85 -3.58 1.51
CA LYS A 151 4.94 -2.75 2.05
C LYS A 151 5.37 -1.69 1.03
N ASN A 152 6.12 -0.70 1.51
CA ASN A 152 6.88 0.30 0.76
C ASN A 152 6.09 1.52 0.26
N HIS A 153 5.10 1.33 -0.61
CA HIS A 153 4.34 2.44 -1.20
C HIS A 153 2.84 2.21 -1.05
N HIS A 154 2.13 3.24 -0.62
CA HIS A 154 0.67 3.21 -0.49
C HIS A 154 0.14 1.96 0.27
N GLU A 155 0.87 1.47 1.28
CA GLU A 155 0.54 0.27 2.07
C GLU A 155 -0.55 0.50 3.14
N PHE A 156 -1.28 1.61 3.02
CA PHE A 156 -2.29 2.09 3.94
C PHE A 156 -3.71 1.90 3.39
N VAL A 157 -4.72 2.05 4.26
CA VAL A 157 -6.13 1.89 3.87
C VAL A 157 -6.49 2.90 2.79
N SER A 158 -7.21 2.44 1.76
CA SER A 158 -7.52 3.22 0.55
C SER A 158 -6.29 3.61 -0.29
N GLY A 159 -5.13 3.00 -0.04
CA GLY A 159 -3.89 3.28 -0.75
C GLY A 159 -3.97 2.97 -2.25
N LEU A 160 -4.69 1.91 -2.64
CA LEU A 160 -4.87 1.52 -4.04
C LEU A 160 -5.61 2.59 -4.84
N ALA A 161 -6.76 3.06 -4.35
CA ALA A 161 -7.52 4.12 -5.01
C ALA A 161 -6.74 5.45 -5.03
N TYR A 162 -6.01 5.76 -3.95
CA TYR A 162 -5.20 6.98 -3.88
C TYR A 162 -4.03 6.97 -4.87
N HIS A 163 -3.37 5.81 -5.04
CA HIS A 163 -2.35 5.59 -6.06
C HIS A 163 -2.92 5.82 -7.46
N VAL A 164 -4.06 5.20 -7.79
CA VAL A 164 -4.75 5.39 -9.08
C VAL A 164 -5.10 6.86 -9.35
N VAL A 165 -5.62 7.60 -8.35
CA VAL A 165 -5.92 9.03 -8.49
C VAL A 165 -4.67 9.84 -8.80
N SER A 166 -3.57 9.59 -8.08
CA SER A 166 -2.30 10.29 -8.28
C SER A 166 -1.73 10.03 -9.67
N MET A 167 -1.79 8.78 -10.14
CA MET A 167 -1.38 8.39 -11.48
C MET A 167 -2.26 9.02 -12.57
N LEU A 168 -3.58 9.13 -12.38
CA LEU A 168 -4.47 9.79 -13.35
C LEU A 168 -4.15 11.28 -13.48
N ASP A 169 -3.89 11.96 -12.34
CA ASP A 169 -3.49 13.36 -12.33
C ASP A 169 -2.12 13.55 -13.03
N LEU A 170 -1.15 12.66 -12.80
CA LEU A 170 0.13 12.62 -13.55
C LEU A 170 -0.08 12.37 -15.05
N ALA A 171 -0.93 11.41 -15.41
CA ALA A 171 -1.23 11.08 -16.79
C ALA A 171 -1.85 12.25 -17.54
N LYS A 172 -2.75 13.01 -16.90
CA LYS A 172 -3.34 14.23 -17.48
C LYS A 172 -2.28 15.30 -17.75
N ALA A 173 -1.34 15.50 -16.82
CA ALA A 173 -0.23 16.42 -17.01
C ALA A 173 0.69 15.98 -18.16
N ILE A 174 1.05 14.70 -18.22
CA ILE A 174 1.89 14.14 -19.28
C ILE A 174 1.19 14.22 -20.64
N ALA A 175 -0.10 13.86 -20.73
CA ALA A 175 -0.87 13.94 -21.97
C ALA A 175 -0.99 15.36 -22.52
N THR A 176 -0.91 16.39 -21.67
CA THR A 176 -0.86 17.80 -22.10
C THR A 176 0.43 18.10 -22.89
N LEU A 177 1.56 17.48 -22.51
CA LEU A 177 2.84 17.63 -23.20
C LEU A 177 2.99 16.67 -24.39
N TYR A 178 2.33 15.51 -24.34
CA TYR A 178 2.36 14.48 -25.38
C TYR A 178 0.94 14.21 -25.91
N PRO A 179 0.35 15.13 -26.68
CA PRO A 179 -1.04 15.03 -27.15
C PRO A 179 -1.28 13.85 -28.12
N SER A 180 -0.23 13.18 -28.56
CA SER A 180 -0.31 11.95 -29.37
C SER A 180 -0.64 10.69 -28.57
N LEU A 181 -0.73 10.78 -27.23
CA LEU A 181 -1.11 9.66 -26.38
C LEU A 181 -2.61 9.40 -26.48
N ASP A 182 -2.99 8.13 -26.55
CA ASP A 182 -4.39 7.72 -26.37
C ASP A 182 -4.74 7.79 -24.88
N THR A 183 -5.44 8.86 -24.49
CA THR A 183 -5.85 9.08 -23.11
C THR A 183 -6.86 8.05 -22.61
N ASP A 184 -7.68 7.48 -23.50
CA ASP A 184 -8.71 6.53 -23.11
C ASP A 184 -8.06 5.21 -22.68
N LEU A 185 -7.10 4.75 -23.48
CA LEU A 185 -6.33 3.54 -23.18
C LEU A 185 -5.41 3.76 -21.96
N LEU A 186 -4.77 4.92 -21.85
CA LEU A 186 -3.92 5.25 -20.70
C LEU A 186 -4.72 5.30 -19.39
N TYR A 187 -5.86 6.01 -19.36
CA TYR A 187 -6.69 6.11 -18.16
C TYR A 187 -7.29 4.76 -17.77
N ALA A 188 -7.78 3.97 -18.73
CA ALA A 188 -8.25 2.62 -18.46
C ALA A 188 -7.13 1.72 -17.92
N GLY A 189 -5.94 1.78 -18.51
CA GLY A 189 -4.76 1.09 -18.02
C GLY A 189 -4.45 1.43 -16.57
N ILE A 190 -4.41 2.73 -16.23
CA ILE A 190 -4.16 3.21 -14.86
C ILE A 190 -5.24 2.73 -13.89
N ILE A 191 -6.51 2.84 -14.23
CA ILE A 191 -7.60 2.44 -13.32
C ILE A 191 -7.58 0.93 -13.05
N LEU A 192 -7.17 0.13 -14.03
CA LEU A 192 -7.29 -1.33 -13.97
C LEU A 192 -6.00 -2.06 -13.61
N HIS A 193 -4.80 -1.50 -13.83
CA HIS A 193 -3.54 -2.26 -13.79
C HIS A 193 -3.35 -3.08 -12.50
N ASP A 194 -3.71 -2.47 -11.38
CA ASP A 194 -3.57 -3.03 -10.04
C ASP A 194 -4.89 -3.51 -9.42
N LEU A 195 -6.00 -3.44 -10.15
CA LEU A 195 -7.31 -3.83 -9.59
C LEU A 195 -7.32 -5.32 -9.18
N GLY A 196 -6.49 -6.17 -9.80
CA GLY A 196 -6.26 -7.55 -9.38
C GLY A 196 -5.74 -7.71 -7.93
N LYS A 197 -5.23 -6.64 -7.30
CA LYS A 197 -4.79 -6.64 -5.89
C LYS A 197 -5.92 -6.95 -4.92
N VAL A 198 -7.17 -6.68 -5.29
CA VAL A 198 -8.34 -7.01 -4.46
C VAL A 198 -8.52 -8.53 -4.28
N THR A 199 -7.94 -9.34 -5.17
CA THR A 199 -7.90 -10.81 -5.10
C THR A 199 -6.54 -11.32 -4.64
N GLU A 200 -5.44 -10.63 -5.03
CA GLU A 200 -4.08 -10.99 -4.62
C GLU A 200 -3.87 -10.88 -3.10
N LEU A 201 -4.55 -9.92 -2.47
CA LEU A 201 -4.38 -9.55 -1.06
C LEU A 201 -5.57 -9.97 -0.20
N SER A 202 -5.30 -10.32 1.06
CA SER A 202 -6.32 -10.87 1.99
C SER A 202 -7.32 -9.84 2.53
N GLY A 203 -7.03 -8.55 2.39
CA GLY A 203 -7.89 -7.48 2.91
C GLY A 203 -7.17 -6.15 3.10
N PRO A 204 -7.87 -5.14 3.65
CA PRO A 204 -7.36 -3.77 3.80
C PRO A 204 -6.39 -3.59 4.98
N ILE A 205 -6.40 -4.50 5.96
CA ILE A 205 -5.67 -4.36 7.23
C ILE A 205 -4.80 -5.58 7.49
N SER A 206 -3.54 -5.36 7.89
CA SER A 206 -2.54 -6.43 8.11
C SER A 206 -2.47 -7.41 6.94
N THR A 207 -2.46 -6.85 5.74
CA THR A 207 -2.67 -7.60 4.51
C THR A 207 -1.56 -8.64 4.26
N THR A 208 -1.96 -9.79 3.72
CA THR A 208 -1.07 -10.88 3.32
C THR A 208 -1.47 -11.38 1.94
N TYR A 209 -0.54 -11.98 1.21
CA TYR A 209 -0.85 -12.62 -0.07
C TYR A 209 -1.80 -13.81 0.12
N THR A 210 -2.82 -13.90 -0.72
CA THR A 210 -3.71 -15.07 -0.81
C THR A 210 -2.99 -16.22 -1.52
N MET A 211 -3.59 -17.43 -1.51
CA MET A 211 -3.06 -18.54 -2.30
C MET A 211 -3.01 -18.17 -3.79
N GLU A 212 -4.10 -17.58 -4.30
CA GLU A 212 -4.20 -17.14 -5.69
C GLU A 212 -3.19 -16.03 -5.99
N GLY A 213 -3.05 -15.05 -5.10
CA GLY A 213 -2.08 -13.98 -5.22
C GLY A 213 -0.63 -14.49 -5.29
N ASN A 214 -0.25 -15.44 -4.43
CA ASN A 214 1.10 -16.03 -4.46
C ASN A 214 1.38 -16.84 -5.74
N LEU A 215 0.37 -17.50 -6.31
CA LEU A 215 0.56 -18.39 -7.46
C LEU A 215 0.44 -17.68 -8.80
N LEU A 216 -0.43 -16.66 -8.91
CA LEU A 216 -0.77 -16.01 -10.18
C LEU A 216 -0.27 -14.57 -10.27
N GLY A 217 -0.31 -13.84 -9.17
CA GLY A 217 -0.09 -12.38 -9.11
C GLY A 217 -1.23 -11.55 -9.72
N HIS A 218 -1.36 -10.30 -9.27
CA HIS A 218 -2.44 -9.40 -9.69
C HIS A 218 -2.45 -9.15 -11.21
N ILE A 219 -1.29 -9.12 -11.88
CA ILE A 219 -1.21 -8.91 -13.34
C ILE A 219 -1.99 -10.01 -14.09
N SER A 220 -1.70 -11.27 -13.80
CA SER A 220 -2.33 -12.41 -14.47
C SER A 220 -3.82 -12.49 -14.14
N ILE A 221 -4.17 -12.24 -12.87
CA ILE A 221 -5.56 -12.16 -12.41
C ILE A 221 -6.32 -11.09 -13.20
N MET A 222 -5.73 -9.90 -13.34
CA MET A 222 -6.38 -8.77 -13.98
C MET A 222 -6.53 -8.94 -15.49
N VAL A 223 -5.53 -9.51 -16.17
CA VAL A 223 -5.63 -9.84 -17.60
C VAL A 223 -6.76 -10.84 -17.87
N ASN A 224 -6.94 -11.83 -16.98
CA ASN A 224 -8.06 -12.76 -17.07
C ASN A 224 -9.40 -12.05 -16.80
N GLU A 225 -9.49 -11.20 -15.78
CA GLU A 225 -10.68 -10.40 -15.46
C GLU A 225 -11.12 -9.50 -16.64
N VAL A 226 -10.18 -8.83 -17.34
CA VAL A 226 -10.48 -8.07 -18.56
C VAL A 226 -11.08 -8.96 -19.65
N GLY A 227 -10.50 -10.15 -19.86
CA GLY A 227 -11.01 -11.11 -20.86
C GLY A 227 -12.41 -11.64 -20.53
N GLN A 228 -12.70 -11.86 -19.23
CA GLN A 228 -14.03 -12.26 -18.78
C GLN A 228 -15.04 -11.13 -18.93
N ALA A 229 -14.70 -9.91 -18.51
CA ALA A 229 -15.55 -8.74 -18.68
C ALA A 229 -15.89 -8.46 -20.16
N ALA A 230 -14.92 -8.61 -21.06
CA ALA A 230 -15.16 -8.47 -22.49
C ALA A 230 -16.20 -9.48 -23.00
N LYS A 231 -16.10 -10.76 -22.61
CA LYS A 231 -17.09 -11.80 -22.96
C LYS A 231 -18.47 -11.50 -22.39
N GLU A 232 -18.56 -11.10 -21.13
CA GLU A 232 -19.83 -10.75 -20.46
C GLU A 232 -20.53 -9.57 -21.14
N LEU A 233 -19.75 -8.59 -21.62
CA LEU A 233 -20.26 -7.37 -22.26
C LEU A 233 -20.49 -7.52 -23.76
N GLY A 234 -20.16 -8.68 -24.34
CA GLY A 234 -20.22 -8.94 -25.78
C GLY A 234 -19.27 -8.04 -26.57
N ILE A 235 -18.12 -7.69 -26.01
CA ILE A 235 -17.10 -6.84 -26.63
C ILE A 235 -16.01 -7.74 -27.20
N GLU A 236 -15.83 -7.65 -28.52
CA GLU A 236 -14.78 -8.32 -29.28
C GLU A 236 -13.97 -7.26 -30.03
N GLY A 237 -12.71 -7.55 -30.33
CA GLY A 237 -11.85 -6.61 -31.06
C GLY A 237 -10.44 -6.52 -30.50
N GLU A 238 -9.63 -5.70 -31.16
CA GLU A 238 -8.25 -5.46 -30.76
C GLU A 238 -8.14 -4.71 -29.43
N GLU A 239 -9.14 -3.87 -29.09
CA GLU A 239 -9.13 -3.05 -27.87
C GLU A 239 -9.00 -3.89 -26.60
N VAL A 240 -9.61 -5.08 -26.58
CA VAL A 240 -9.50 -6.02 -25.45
C VAL A 240 -8.06 -6.50 -25.30
N THR A 241 -7.45 -6.94 -26.41
CA THR A 241 -6.07 -7.44 -26.43
C THR A 241 -5.07 -6.34 -26.07
N VAL A 242 -5.29 -5.14 -26.60
CA VAL A 242 -4.43 -3.97 -26.35
C VAL A 242 -4.53 -3.52 -24.89
N LEU A 243 -5.74 -3.46 -24.31
CA LEU A 243 -5.92 -3.16 -22.89
C LEU A 243 -5.29 -4.23 -21.98
N GLN A 244 -5.45 -5.51 -22.34
CA GLN A 244 -4.74 -6.59 -21.66
C GLN A 244 -3.22 -6.40 -21.73
N HIS A 245 -2.67 -5.99 -22.88
CA HIS A 245 -1.23 -5.74 -23.02
C HIS A 245 -0.75 -4.57 -22.14
N VAL A 246 -1.52 -3.47 -22.07
CA VAL A 246 -1.21 -2.34 -21.18
C VAL A 246 -1.07 -2.80 -19.73
N ILE A 247 -2.02 -3.60 -19.25
CA ILE A 247 -2.00 -4.14 -17.88
C ILE A 247 -0.89 -5.19 -17.73
N LEU A 248 -0.72 -6.10 -18.69
CA LEU A 248 0.28 -7.18 -18.65
C LEU A 248 1.71 -6.64 -18.53
N SER A 249 1.98 -5.50 -19.19
CA SER A 249 3.33 -4.97 -19.35
C SER A 249 3.69 -3.81 -18.43
N HIS A 250 2.79 -3.38 -17.53
CA HIS A 250 2.98 -2.15 -16.76
C HIS A 250 4.18 -2.17 -15.80
N HIS A 251 4.61 -3.31 -15.27
CA HIS A 251 5.86 -3.41 -14.51
C HIS A 251 7.12 -3.33 -15.39
N GLY A 252 7.01 -3.25 -16.72
CA GLY A 252 8.14 -2.92 -17.62
C GLY A 252 9.08 -4.10 -17.93
N LYS A 253 9.39 -4.92 -16.92
CA LYS A 253 10.44 -5.94 -17.00
C LYS A 253 10.00 -7.27 -16.41
N ALA A 254 10.53 -8.36 -16.96
CA ALA A 254 10.34 -9.71 -16.44
C ALA A 254 10.81 -9.87 -14.99
N GLU A 255 11.93 -9.23 -14.62
CA GLU A 255 12.46 -9.23 -13.25
C GLU A 255 11.55 -8.51 -12.25
N TRP A 256 10.62 -7.69 -12.72
CA TRP A 256 9.59 -7.02 -11.90
C TRP A 256 8.23 -7.72 -12.01
N GLY A 257 8.15 -8.87 -12.68
CA GLY A 257 6.94 -9.68 -12.78
C GLY A 257 6.09 -9.42 -14.03
N SER A 258 6.49 -8.50 -14.92
CA SER A 258 5.78 -8.29 -16.20
C SER A 258 6.09 -9.41 -17.20
N PRO A 259 5.09 -10.14 -17.72
CA PRO A 259 5.34 -11.21 -18.70
C PRO A 259 5.87 -10.72 -20.05
N LYS A 260 5.61 -9.45 -20.39
CA LYS A 260 6.09 -8.78 -21.61
C LYS A 260 6.51 -7.34 -21.27
N PRO A 261 7.50 -6.77 -21.98
CA PRO A 261 7.78 -5.34 -21.89
C PRO A 261 6.64 -4.53 -22.52
N PRO A 262 6.53 -3.23 -22.21
CA PRO A 262 5.65 -2.32 -22.92
C PRO A 262 6.00 -2.30 -24.42
N MET A 263 4.97 -2.31 -25.28
CA MET A 263 5.14 -2.37 -26.74
C MET A 263 4.32 -1.30 -27.46
N ILE A 264 3.66 -0.44 -26.71
CA ILE A 264 2.87 0.70 -27.19
C ILE A 264 3.11 1.89 -26.26
N LYS A 265 2.87 3.10 -26.74
CA LYS A 265 3.17 4.35 -26.03
C LYS A 265 2.48 4.43 -24.67
N GLU A 266 1.23 4.00 -24.61
CA GLU A 266 0.39 4.10 -23.42
C GLU A 266 0.87 3.14 -22.32
N ALA A 267 1.30 1.93 -22.69
CA ALA A 267 1.90 0.98 -21.76
C ALA A 267 3.27 1.48 -21.25
N GLU A 268 4.08 2.07 -22.14
CA GLU A 268 5.39 2.63 -21.79
C GLU A 268 5.25 3.80 -20.80
N ILE A 269 4.29 4.70 -21.05
CA ILE A 269 4.01 5.83 -20.18
C ILE A 269 3.38 5.38 -18.85
N LEU A 270 2.45 4.42 -18.87
CA LEU A 270 1.88 3.83 -17.65
C LEU A 270 2.99 3.30 -16.74
N HIS A 271 3.95 2.56 -17.30
CA HIS A 271 5.10 2.03 -16.55
C HIS A 271 5.90 3.13 -15.83
N TYR A 272 6.16 4.25 -16.51
CA TYR A 272 6.89 5.36 -15.90
C TYR A 272 6.06 6.12 -14.87
N ILE A 273 4.75 6.28 -15.10
CA ILE A 273 3.84 6.95 -14.17
C ILE A 273 3.75 6.16 -12.87
N ASP A 274 3.52 4.84 -12.95
CA ASP A 274 3.48 3.93 -11.81
C ASP A 274 4.79 4.01 -11.00
N ASN A 275 5.92 3.86 -11.69
CA ASN A 275 7.24 3.97 -11.05
C ASN A 275 7.48 5.34 -10.39
N LEU A 276 7.04 6.42 -11.03
CA LEU A 276 7.21 7.77 -10.49
C LEU A 276 6.40 7.93 -9.21
N ASP A 277 5.12 7.59 -9.23
CA ASP A 277 4.23 7.72 -8.08
C ASP A 277 4.72 6.88 -6.89
N ALA A 278 5.01 5.59 -7.12
CA ALA A 278 5.53 4.69 -6.10
C ALA A 278 6.85 5.20 -5.48
N LYS A 279 7.79 5.68 -6.30
CA LYS A 279 9.07 6.19 -5.80
C LYS A 279 8.93 7.50 -5.04
N MET A 280 8.06 8.41 -5.50
CA MET A 280 7.82 9.67 -4.81
C MET A 280 7.16 9.43 -3.46
N ASN A 281 6.15 8.55 -3.39
CA ASN A 281 5.53 8.16 -2.12
C ASN A 281 6.55 7.58 -1.13
N MET A 282 7.41 6.68 -1.59
CA MET A 282 8.47 6.10 -0.76
C MET A 282 9.49 7.15 -0.28
N LEU A 283 9.87 8.10 -1.14
CA LEU A 283 10.79 9.17 -0.79
C LEU A 283 10.19 10.10 0.26
N ASP A 284 8.94 10.50 0.08
CA ASP A 284 8.23 11.36 1.03
C ASP A 284 8.15 10.68 2.41
N ARG A 285 7.72 9.41 2.46
CA ARG A 285 7.70 8.60 3.69
C ARG A 285 9.07 8.49 4.35
N ALA A 286 10.12 8.27 3.56
CA ALA A 286 11.47 8.12 4.08
C ALA A 286 12.01 9.44 4.66
N LEU A 287 11.78 10.57 3.97
CA LEU A 287 12.30 11.90 4.34
C LEU A 287 11.48 12.59 5.42
N GLU A 288 10.21 12.24 5.61
CA GLU A 288 9.36 12.76 6.68
C GLU A 288 10.02 12.58 8.05
N ARG A 289 10.69 11.44 8.27
CA ARG A 289 11.31 11.04 9.53
C ARG A 289 12.73 11.59 9.75
N VAL A 290 13.30 12.25 8.75
CA VAL A 290 14.68 12.74 8.77
C VAL A 290 14.70 14.20 9.20
N LYS A 291 15.67 14.59 10.02
CA LYS A 291 15.88 16.01 10.36
C LYS A 291 16.60 16.71 9.20
N PRO A 292 16.31 17.99 8.93
CA PRO A 292 17.06 18.74 7.93
C PRO A 292 18.57 18.70 8.23
N GLY A 293 19.39 18.35 7.23
CA GLY A 293 20.83 18.13 7.40
C GLY A 293 21.25 16.67 7.61
N GLU A 294 20.31 15.74 7.68
CA GLU A 294 20.59 14.31 7.89
C GLU A 294 20.19 13.45 6.67
N PHE A 295 20.61 12.19 6.70
CA PHE A 295 20.28 11.18 5.69
C PHE A 295 19.27 10.18 6.22
N THR A 296 18.42 9.65 5.34
CA THR A 296 17.64 8.44 5.60
C THR A 296 18.57 7.24 5.82
N GLU A 297 18.07 6.22 6.52
CA GLU A 297 18.59 4.86 6.34
C GLU A 297 18.52 4.43 4.86
N ARG A 298 19.25 3.37 4.50
CA ARG A 298 19.20 2.85 3.12
C ARG A 298 17.83 2.27 2.84
N VAL A 299 17.18 2.74 1.78
CA VAL A 299 15.87 2.26 1.33
C VAL A 299 16.07 1.20 0.26
N PHE A 300 15.90 -0.07 0.63
CA PHE A 300 16.17 -1.21 -0.26
C PHE A 300 15.46 -1.10 -1.61
N ALA A 301 14.17 -0.78 -1.59
CA ALA A 301 13.34 -0.66 -2.79
C ALA A 301 13.63 0.61 -3.63
N LEU A 302 14.50 1.53 -3.17
CA LEU A 302 15.01 2.65 -3.95
C LEU A 302 16.50 2.45 -4.30
N ASP A 303 16.82 1.26 -4.81
CA ASP A 303 18.18 0.84 -5.19
C ASP A 303 19.15 0.85 -4.00
N ASN A 304 18.65 0.57 -2.80
CA ASN A 304 19.42 0.57 -1.57
C ASN A 304 20.19 1.90 -1.34
N ARG A 305 19.57 3.03 -1.71
CA ARG A 305 20.16 4.38 -1.56
C ARG A 305 19.73 5.02 -0.24
N SER A 306 20.55 5.96 0.23
CA SER A 306 20.21 6.91 1.30
C SER A 306 19.90 8.28 0.68
N PHE A 307 18.92 8.98 1.23
CA PHE A 307 18.45 10.27 0.73
C PHE A 307 18.68 11.36 1.77
N TYR A 308 19.15 12.52 1.32
CA TYR A 308 19.45 13.66 2.17
C TYR A 308 18.23 14.58 2.29
N LYS A 309 17.91 15.05 3.51
CA LYS A 309 16.91 16.11 3.70
C LYS A 309 17.60 17.49 3.71
N PRO A 310 17.39 18.34 2.70
CA PRO A 310 18.04 19.64 2.65
C PRO A 310 17.70 20.51 3.86
N THR A 311 18.67 21.29 4.35
CA THR A 311 18.51 22.18 5.52
C THR A 311 17.51 23.31 5.31
N PHE A 312 17.16 23.60 4.06
CA PHE A 312 16.15 24.59 3.69
C PHE A 312 14.74 24.00 3.53
N HIS A 313 14.56 22.69 3.71
CA HIS A 313 13.25 22.07 3.86
C HIS A 313 12.91 22.04 5.37
N LYS A 314 11.82 22.70 5.78
CA LYS A 314 11.32 22.67 7.16
C LYS A 314 10.38 21.49 7.36
#